data_AF-A0A852EPJ7-F1
#
_entry.id   AF-A0A852EPJ7-F1
#
_cell.length_a   1.000
_cell.length_b   1.000
_cell.length_c   1.000
_cell.angle_alpha   90.00
_cell.angle_beta   90.00
_cell.angle_gamma   90.00
#
_symmetry.space_group_name_H-M   'P 1'
#
loop_
_entity.id
_entity.type
_entity.pdbx_description
1 polymer ?
#
loop_
_entity_poly.entity_id
_entity_poly.type
_entity_poly.pdbx_seq_one_letter_code
_entity_poly.pdbx_strand_id
1 'polypeptide(L)'
;QGYRRVWAGLLGLKLAFYTGPQDHEPLELLDLGELVTVQAEGGVLVLKLRGQEVTMKTESWEKQEMWRGFILTMAKMKIPQDLALLPGHNFQLLQALREEQEHRDTPVSPTTPVVPSCFFQVTRAEAERLLEQSAGRGNLLLRPGGHGQGVSVTTRQELDGTALLRHYRVKREDQGYVIDVETPHRCSSLAEVAQFFVRRSKGRLQPLEPEYSAQL
;
A
#
# COMPACT_ATOMS: atom_id res chain seq x y z
N GLN A 1 26.03 -19.75 7.80
CA GLN A 1 24.90 -18.83 8.03
C GLN A 1 23.63 -19.54 7.59
N GLY A 2 22.61 -19.56 8.44
CA GLY A 2 21.34 -20.21 8.14
C GLY A 2 20.34 -19.24 7.51
N TYR A 3 19.32 -19.78 6.85
CA TYR A 3 18.18 -18.99 6.39
C TYR A 3 17.36 -18.48 7.59
N ARG A 4 16.92 -17.22 7.53
CA ARG A 4 15.96 -16.65 8.47
C ARG A 4 14.57 -16.76 7.87
N ARG A 5 13.61 -17.30 8.62
CA ARG A 5 12.20 -17.28 8.21
C ARG A 5 11.65 -15.88 8.47
N VAL A 6 11.11 -15.26 7.43
CA VAL A 6 10.50 -13.92 7.44
C VAL A 6 9.25 -13.94 6.55
N TRP A 7 8.39 -12.96 6.74
CA TRP A 7 7.31 -12.66 5.80
C TRP A 7 7.84 -11.74 4.72
N ALA A 8 7.31 -11.86 3.49
CA ALA A 8 7.72 -11.03 2.38
C ALA A 8 6.48 -10.48 1.67
N GLY A 9 6.53 -9.21 1.28
CA GLY A 9 5.48 -8.52 0.54
C GLY A 9 6.07 -7.75 -0.64
N LEU A 10 5.33 -7.73 -1.75
CA LEU A 10 5.71 -6.98 -2.95
C LEU A 10 4.86 -5.70 -3.05
N LEU A 11 5.53 -4.55 -3.05
CA LEU A 11 4.94 -3.22 -2.99
C LEU A 11 5.44 -2.40 -4.19
N GLY A 12 4.81 -2.59 -5.35
CA GLY A 12 5.29 -2.03 -6.62
C GLY A 12 6.73 -2.48 -6.91
N LEU A 13 7.67 -1.54 -6.97
CA LEU A 13 9.11 -1.81 -7.15
C LEU A 13 9.84 -2.19 -5.85
N LYS A 14 9.16 -2.39 -4.72
CA LYS A 14 9.81 -2.70 -3.45
C LYS A 14 9.48 -4.11 -3.00
N LEU A 15 10.50 -4.90 -2.65
CA LEU A 15 10.33 -6.17 -1.96
C LEU A 15 10.65 -5.95 -0.47
N ALA A 16 9.64 -6.08 0.38
CA ALA A 16 9.71 -5.78 1.81
C ALA A 16 9.67 -7.07 2.64
N PHE A 17 10.51 -7.16 3.68
CA PHE A 17 10.57 -8.30 4.58
C PHE A 17 10.15 -7.93 6.00
N TYR A 18 9.41 -8.81 6.67
CA TYR A 18 8.81 -8.56 7.98
C TYR A 18 9.07 -9.71 8.95
N THR A 19 9.10 -9.40 10.26
CA THR A 19 9.19 -10.44 11.31
C THR A 19 7.90 -11.24 11.44
N GLY A 20 6.76 -10.57 11.28
CA GLY A 20 5.41 -11.10 11.42
C GLY A 20 4.47 -10.56 10.34
N PRO A 21 3.31 -11.21 10.15
CA PRO A 21 2.35 -10.85 9.11
C PRO A 21 1.57 -9.55 9.43
N GLN A 22 1.68 -9.03 10.66
CA GLN A 22 0.99 -7.82 11.12
C GLN A 22 1.97 -6.65 11.36
N ASP A 23 3.25 -6.84 11.05
CA ASP A 23 4.25 -5.80 11.31
C ASP A 23 4.13 -4.67 10.27
N HIS A 24 4.22 -3.42 10.74
CA HIS A 24 4.08 -2.22 9.89
C HIS A 24 5.42 -1.72 9.35
N GLU A 25 6.52 -2.00 10.07
CA GLU A 25 7.86 -1.62 9.64
C GLU A 25 8.60 -2.83 9.06
N PRO A 26 9.03 -2.77 7.79
CA PRO A 26 9.84 -3.84 7.23
C PRO A 26 11.21 -3.86 7.90
N LEU A 27 11.67 -5.06 8.24
CA LEU A 27 13.04 -5.33 8.68
C LEU A 27 14.06 -4.91 7.61
N GLU A 28 13.70 -5.15 6.36
CA GLU A 28 14.56 -4.94 5.21
C GLU A 28 13.68 -4.65 3.99
N LEU A 29 14.17 -3.76 3.13
CA LEU A 29 13.47 -3.36 1.93
C LEU A 29 14.45 -3.32 0.75
N LEU A 30 14.10 -4.04 -0.31
CA LEU A 30 14.89 -4.09 -1.54
C LEU A 30 14.21 -3.29 -2.63
N ASP A 31 14.98 -2.45 -3.31
CA ASP A 31 14.53 -1.71 -4.49
C ASP A 31 14.74 -2.55 -5.75
N LEU A 32 13.65 -3.11 -6.27
CA LEU A 32 13.65 -3.91 -7.50
C LEU A 32 13.94 -3.08 -8.76
N GLY A 33 13.94 -1.74 -8.69
CA GLY A 33 14.47 -0.89 -9.76
C GLY A 33 15.95 -1.15 -10.05
N GLU A 34 16.69 -1.62 -9.04
CA GLU A 34 18.10 -2.00 -9.15
C GLU A 34 18.29 -3.48 -9.53
N LEU A 35 17.21 -4.22 -9.80
CA LEU A 35 17.26 -5.64 -10.12
C LEU A 35 17.90 -5.91 -11.49
N VAL A 36 19.04 -6.61 -11.45
CA VAL A 36 19.80 -7.00 -12.64
C VAL A 36 19.29 -8.34 -13.16
N THR A 37 19.30 -9.38 -12.33
CA THR A 37 18.88 -10.75 -12.70
C THR A 37 18.20 -11.49 -11.56
N VAL A 38 17.35 -12.44 -11.95
CA VAL A 38 16.73 -13.42 -11.04
C VAL A 38 17.08 -14.81 -11.52
N GLN A 39 17.65 -15.64 -10.64
CA GLN A 39 18.01 -17.02 -10.94
C GLN A 39 17.27 -17.96 -9.97
N ALA A 40 16.66 -19.02 -10.50
CA ALA A 40 15.97 -20.03 -9.69
C ALA A 40 16.66 -21.38 -9.90
N GLU A 41 17.36 -21.87 -8.88
CA GLU A 41 18.08 -23.14 -8.92
C GLU A 41 17.90 -23.90 -7.60
N GLY A 42 17.59 -25.20 -7.66
CA GLY A 42 17.57 -26.07 -6.49
C GLY A 42 16.63 -25.64 -5.34
N GLY A 43 15.49 -25.00 -5.66
CA GLY A 43 14.55 -24.47 -4.66
C GLY A 43 14.98 -23.16 -4.00
N VAL A 44 16.02 -22.51 -4.54
CA VAL A 44 16.55 -21.23 -4.09
C VAL A 44 16.40 -20.19 -5.20
N LEU A 45 15.88 -19.02 -4.84
CA LEU A 45 15.73 -17.87 -5.71
C LEU A 45 16.79 -16.83 -5.36
N VAL A 46 17.70 -16.54 -6.29
CA VAL A 46 18.79 -15.58 -6.12
C VAL A 46 18.45 -14.30 -6.89
N LEU A 47 18.35 -13.19 -6.17
CA LEU A 47 18.11 -11.84 -6.67
C LEU A 47 19.44 -11.09 -6.68
N LYS A 48 19.93 -10.73 -7.88
CA LYS A 48 21.11 -9.86 -8.03
C LYS A 48 20.63 -8.44 -8.30
N LEU A 49 20.95 -7.53 -7.38
CA LEU A 49 20.70 -6.10 -7.50
C LEU A 49 22.02 -5.36 -7.71
N ARG A 50 21.97 -4.07 -8.11
CA ARG A 50 23.18 -3.25 -8.20
C ARG A 50 23.78 -3.03 -6.80
N GLY A 51 24.82 -3.79 -6.49
CA GLY A 51 25.60 -3.68 -5.24
C GLY A 51 25.21 -4.66 -4.13
N GLN A 52 24.21 -5.52 -4.34
CA GLN A 52 23.87 -6.57 -3.38
C GLN A 52 23.28 -7.81 -4.05
N GLU A 53 23.40 -8.95 -3.37
CA GLU A 53 22.79 -10.21 -3.76
C GLU A 53 21.97 -10.74 -2.59
N VAL A 54 20.73 -11.14 -2.87
CA VAL A 54 19.80 -11.67 -1.88
C VAL A 54 19.33 -13.05 -2.30
N THR A 55 19.41 -13.99 -1.36
CA THR A 55 19.07 -15.39 -1.58
C THR A 55 17.83 -15.74 -0.77
N MET A 56 16.77 -16.12 -1.47
CA MET A 56 15.46 -16.48 -0.90
C MET A 56 15.21 -17.97 -1.06
N LYS A 57 14.60 -18.59 -0.06
CA LYS A 57 14.12 -19.97 -0.12
C LYS A 57 12.61 -19.98 0.06
N THR A 58 11.91 -20.70 -0.81
CA THR A 58 10.45 -20.84 -0.76
C THR A 58 10.04 -22.22 -0.27
N GLU A 59 8.78 -22.37 0.12
CA GLU A 59 8.23 -23.62 0.66
C GLU A 59 7.98 -24.67 -0.43
N SER A 60 7.81 -24.24 -1.68
CA SER A 60 7.58 -25.12 -2.83
C SER A 60 8.17 -24.51 -4.10
N TRP A 61 8.33 -25.37 -5.12
CA TRP A 61 8.70 -24.96 -6.48
C TRP A 61 7.65 -24.01 -7.09
N GLU A 62 6.37 -24.30 -6.88
CA GLU A 62 5.29 -23.44 -7.36
C GLU A 62 5.36 -22.03 -6.76
N LYS A 63 5.58 -21.92 -5.44
CA LYS A 63 5.79 -20.62 -4.79
C LYS A 63 7.06 -19.94 -5.30
N GLN A 64 8.12 -20.70 -5.61
CA GLN A 64 9.34 -20.16 -6.21
C GLN A 64 9.06 -19.50 -7.56
N GLU A 65 8.35 -20.21 -8.43
CA GLU A 65 8.03 -19.75 -9.78
C GLU A 65 7.07 -18.55 -9.74
N MET A 66 6.14 -18.54 -8.78
CA MET A 66 5.30 -17.38 -8.47
C MET A 66 6.12 -16.16 -8.07
N TRP A 67 6.99 -16.27 -7.06
CA TRP A 67 7.85 -15.17 -6.61
C TRP A 67 8.74 -14.66 -7.75
N ARG A 68 9.34 -15.57 -8.51
CA ARG A 68 10.13 -15.22 -9.70
C ARG A 68 9.30 -14.42 -10.70
N GLY A 69 8.09 -14.89 -11.02
CA GLY A 69 7.20 -14.24 -11.96
C GLY A 69 6.81 -12.82 -11.51
N PHE A 70 6.39 -12.66 -10.26
CA PHE A 70 5.95 -11.36 -9.73
C PHE A 70 7.09 -10.35 -9.66
N ILE A 71 8.24 -10.75 -9.12
CA ILE A 71 9.42 -9.89 -9.01
C ILE A 71 9.87 -9.41 -10.40
N LEU A 72 10.00 -10.33 -11.36
CA LEU A 72 10.39 -9.97 -12.73
C LEU A 72 9.34 -9.08 -13.40
N THR A 73 8.05 -9.35 -13.19
CA THR A 73 6.97 -8.56 -13.77
C THR A 73 6.99 -7.12 -13.27
N MET A 74 7.14 -6.89 -11.96
CA MET A 74 7.23 -5.53 -11.41
C MET A 74 8.50 -4.80 -11.83
N ALA A 75 9.64 -5.50 -11.79
CA ALA A 75 10.93 -4.91 -12.12
C ALA A 75 11.08 -4.58 -13.62
N LYS A 76 10.50 -5.40 -14.50
CA LYS A 76 10.64 -5.25 -15.97
C LYS A 76 9.38 -4.71 -16.65
N MET A 77 8.28 -4.48 -15.93
CA MET A 77 6.97 -4.08 -16.46
C MET A 77 6.47 -4.98 -17.60
N LYS A 78 6.74 -6.27 -17.48
CA LYS A 78 6.36 -7.26 -18.49
C LYS A 78 6.36 -8.65 -17.87
N ILE A 79 5.36 -9.45 -18.22
CA ILE A 79 5.31 -10.86 -17.81
C ILE A 79 6.39 -11.65 -18.57
N PRO A 80 7.29 -12.37 -17.88
CA PRO A 80 8.25 -13.27 -18.50
C PRO A 80 7.53 -14.41 -19.23
N GLN A 81 8.00 -14.76 -20.43
CA GLN A 81 7.37 -15.77 -21.28
C GLN A 81 7.75 -17.20 -20.92
N ASP A 82 8.80 -17.37 -20.13
CA ASP A 82 9.41 -18.63 -19.72
C ASP A 82 8.90 -19.10 -18.34
N LEU A 83 7.79 -18.55 -17.85
CA LEU A 83 7.18 -18.97 -16.59
C LEU A 83 6.38 -20.26 -16.76
N ALA A 84 6.68 -21.26 -15.92
CA ALA A 84 5.95 -22.51 -15.84
C ALA A 84 4.77 -22.42 -14.86
N LEU A 85 3.89 -21.42 -15.06
CA LEU A 85 2.75 -21.15 -14.17
C LEU A 85 1.42 -21.65 -14.72
N LEU A 86 0.53 -22.03 -13.80
CA LEU A 86 -0.85 -22.38 -14.12
C LEU A 86 -1.64 -21.15 -14.63
N PRO A 87 -2.72 -21.35 -15.41
CA PRO A 87 -3.50 -20.25 -15.97
C PRO A 87 -4.01 -19.23 -14.94
N GLY A 88 -4.43 -19.70 -13.74
CA GLY A 88 -4.88 -18.82 -12.67
C GLY A 88 -3.78 -17.89 -12.14
N HIS A 89 -2.55 -18.38 -12.04
CA HIS A 89 -1.38 -17.60 -11.63
C HIS A 89 -0.96 -16.57 -12.68
N ASN A 90 -1.01 -16.95 -13.96
CA ASN A 90 -0.80 -16.01 -15.06
C ASN A 90 -1.82 -14.87 -15.05
N PHE A 91 -3.09 -15.18 -14.72
CA PHE A 91 -4.11 -14.14 -14.57
C PHE A 91 -3.79 -13.17 -13.43
N GLN A 92 -3.32 -13.66 -12.28
CA GLN A 92 -2.90 -12.78 -11.16
C GLN A 92 -1.73 -11.86 -11.55
N LEU A 93 -0.73 -12.38 -12.28
CA LEU A 93 0.37 -11.57 -12.82
C LEU A 93 -0.13 -10.49 -13.79
N LEU A 94 -1.08 -10.82 -14.66
CA LEU A 94 -1.71 -9.86 -15.58
C LEU A 94 -2.44 -8.74 -14.83
N GLN A 95 -3.18 -9.09 -13.78
CA GLN A 95 -3.87 -8.10 -12.95
C GLN A 95 -2.86 -7.17 -12.26
N ALA A 96 -1.87 -7.72 -11.59
CA ALA A 96 -0.85 -6.94 -10.89
C ALA A 96 -0.05 -6.04 -11.85
N LEU A 97 0.30 -6.54 -13.04
CA LEU A 97 0.96 -5.72 -14.07
C LEU A 97 0.07 -4.58 -14.52
N ARG A 98 -1.23 -4.81 -14.73
CA ARG A 98 -2.17 -3.77 -15.13
C ARG A 98 -2.30 -2.70 -14.05
N GLU A 99 -2.48 -3.11 -12.80
CA GLU A 99 -2.59 -2.18 -11.66
C GLU A 99 -1.33 -1.33 -11.52
N GLU A 100 -0.14 -1.94 -11.62
CA GLU A 100 1.13 -1.21 -11.57
C GLU A 100 1.32 -0.31 -12.80
N GLN A 101 0.89 -0.74 -13.99
CA GLN A 101 0.95 0.07 -15.20
C GLN A 101 -0.01 1.26 -15.10
N GLU A 102 -1.22 1.08 -14.58
CA GLU A 102 -2.15 2.18 -14.31
C GLU A 102 -1.59 3.15 -13.26
N HIS A 103 -0.91 2.65 -12.23
CA HIS A 103 -0.20 3.48 -11.26
C HIS A 103 0.98 4.27 -11.85
N ARG A 104 1.63 3.77 -12.92
CA ARG A 104 2.75 4.47 -13.60
C ARG A 104 2.30 5.36 -14.76
N ASP A 105 1.27 4.96 -15.48
CA ASP A 105 0.69 5.66 -16.62
C ASP A 105 -0.28 6.74 -16.19
N THR A 106 -0.73 6.75 -14.93
CA THR A 106 -1.30 7.96 -14.35
C THR A 106 -0.21 9.03 -14.41
N PRO A 107 -0.33 10.02 -15.31
CA PRO A 107 0.72 11.00 -15.46
C PRO A 107 0.81 11.74 -14.14
N VAL A 108 2.02 11.79 -13.57
CA VAL A 108 2.37 12.82 -12.60
C VAL A 108 2.42 14.14 -13.36
N SER A 109 1.25 14.61 -13.80
CA SER A 109 1.05 16.02 -14.11
C SER A 109 1.24 16.77 -12.79
N PRO A 110 1.93 17.92 -12.75
CA PRO A 110 2.07 18.73 -11.54
C PRO A 110 0.74 19.28 -10.96
N THR A 111 -0.40 18.77 -11.42
CA THR A 111 -1.77 19.22 -11.13
C THR A 111 -2.77 18.08 -10.87
N THR A 112 -2.37 16.79 -10.89
CA THR A 112 -3.22 15.73 -10.34
C THR A 112 -2.94 15.60 -8.84
N PRO A 113 -3.93 15.84 -7.96
CA PRO A 113 -3.71 15.72 -6.53
C PRO A 113 -3.32 14.27 -6.24
N VAL A 114 -2.08 14.08 -5.77
CA VAL A 114 -1.60 12.80 -5.22
C VAL A 114 -2.62 12.36 -4.19
N VAL A 115 -3.44 11.39 -4.57
CA VAL A 115 -4.44 10.84 -3.67
C VAL A 115 -3.66 10.08 -2.60
N PRO A 116 -3.76 10.45 -1.31
CA PRO A 116 -2.97 9.81 -0.28
C PRO A 116 -3.38 8.33 -0.18
N SER A 117 -2.43 7.45 0.16
CA SER A 117 -2.66 6.01 0.32
C SER A 117 -3.78 5.66 1.31
N CYS A 118 -4.09 6.58 2.23
CA CYS A 118 -5.20 6.46 3.18
C CYS A 118 -6.56 6.91 2.62
N PHE A 119 -6.69 7.16 1.31
CA PHE A 119 -7.97 7.39 0.65
C PHE A 119 -8.55 6.07 0.17
N PHE A 120 -9.75 5.73 0.65
CA PHE A 120 -10.44 4.49 0.33
C PHE A 120 -11.76 4.81 -0.36
N GLN A 121 -12.06 4.08 -1.43
CA GLN A 121 -13.31 4.20 -2.17
C GLN A 121 -14.43 3.43 -1.46
N VAL A 122 -14.83 3.92 -0.28
CA VAL A 122 -15.76 3.25 0.63
C VAL A 122 -16.83 4.19 1.16
N THR A 123 -17.95 3.62 1.58
CA THR A 123 -19.02 4.32 2.28
C THR A 123 -18.61 4.71 3.70
N ARG A 124 -19.47 5.50 4.37
CA ARG A 124 -19.28 5.85 5.77
C ARG A 124 -19.20 4.61 6.68
N ALA A 125 -20.16 3.70 6.54
CA ALA A 125 -20.23 2.50 7.38
C ALA A 125 -19.04 1.55 7.13
N GLU A 126 -18.63 1.39 5.87
CA GLU A 126 -17.45 0.58 5.53
C GLU A 126 -16.16 1.19 6.10
N ALA A 127 -16.03 2.51 6.08
CA ALA A 127 -14.89 3.19 6.70
C ALA A 127 -14.84 3.03 8.22
N GLU A 128 -16.00 3.09 8.89
CA GLU A 128 -16.10 2.80 10.32
C GLU A 128 -15.60 1.38 10.61
N ARG A 129 -16.09 0.41 9.85
CA ARG A 129 -15.68 -1.00 9.96
C ARG A 129 -14.20 -1.20 9.68
N LEU A 130 -13.64 -0.54 8.66
CA LEU A 130 -12.21 -0.60 8.35
C LEU A 130 -11.37 -0.13 9.55
N LEU A 131 -11.75 0.98 10.18
CA LEU A 131 -11.03 1.51 11.34
C LEU A 131 -11.22 0.67 12.62
N GLU A 132 -12.35 -0.03 12.75
CA GLU A 132 -12.57 -0.99 13.84
C GLU A 132 -11.72 -2.25 13.69
N GLN A 133 -11.50 -2.70 12.46
CA GLN A 133 -10.76 -3.92 12.14
C GLN A 133 -9.25 -3.68 11.97
N SER A 134 -8.82 -2.42 11.79
CA SER A 134 -7.43 -2.06 11.50
C SER A 134 -6.56 -1.89 12.75
N ALA A 135 -6.39 -2.94 13.56
CA ALA A 135 -5.56 -2.89 14.75
C ALA A 135 -4.09 -2.53 14.40
N GLY A 136 -3.66 -1.32 14.75
CA GLY A 136 -2.27 -0.85 14.62
C GLY A 136 -1.91 -0.14 13.31
N ARG A 137 -2.66 -0.34 12.22
CA ARG A 137 -2.34 0.16 10.86
C ARG A 137 -2.69 1.63 10.59
N GLY A 138 -2.96 2.39 11.64
CA GLY A 138 -3.54 3.72 11.54
C GLY A 138 -5.03 3.75 11.86
N ASN A 139 -5.51 4.96 12.10
CA ASN A 139 -6.81 5.21 12.72
C ASN A 139 -7.52 6.44 12.11
N LEU A 140 -7.08 6.84 10.91
CA LEU A 140 -7.61 7.93 10.11
C LEU A 140 -7.67 7.50 8.64
N LEU A 141 -8.78 7.71 7.95
CA LEU A 141 -8.86 7.49 6.50
C LEU A 141 -9.68 8.58 5.81
N LEU A 142 -9.42 8.81 4.53
CA LEU A 142 -10.22 9.65 3.66
C LEU A 142 -11.13 8.77 2.80
N ARG A 143 -12.32 9.29 2.47
CA ARG A 143 -13.31 8.61 1.63
C ARG A 143 -14.18 9.62 0.88
N PRO A 144 -14.91 9.21 -0.15
CA PRO A 144 -15.93 10.04 -0.77
C PRO A 144 -16.94 10.60 0.26
N GLY A 145 -17.32 11.86 0.07
CA GLY A 145 -18.37 12.51 0.86
C GLY A 145 -19.76 11.89 0.61
N GLY A 146 -20.65 12.02 1.60
CA GLY A 146 -22.06 11.63 1.42
C GLY A 146 -22.74 12.49 0.34
N HIS A 147 -23.61 11.89 -0.47
CA HIS A 147 -24.29 12.51 -1.64
C HIS A 147 -23.39 12.90 -2.82
N GLY A 148 -22.18 12.33 -2.93
CA GLY A 148 -21.33 12.50 -4.12
C GLY A 148 -20.66 13.87 -4.23
N GLN A 149 -20.72 14.70 -3.18
CA GLN A 149 -20.06 15.99 -3.13
C GLN A 149 -18.93 15.99 -2.10
N GLY A 150 -17.71 16.29 -2.54
CA GLY A 150 -16.53 16.48 -1.70
C GLY A 150 -15.96 15.19 -1.09
N VAL A 151 -15.19 15.37 -0.03
CA VAL A 151 -14.43 14.31 0.67
C VAL A 151 -14.82 14.30 2.14
N SER A 152 -14.69 13.16 2.80
CA SER A 152 -14.84 13.03 4.24
C SER A 152 -13.62 12.36 4.85
N VAL A 153 -13.22 12.80 6.03
CA VAL A 153 -12.19 12.17 6.85
C VAL A 153 -12.91 11.42 7.97
N THR A 154 -12.68 10.12 8.10
CA THR A 154 -13.15 9.31 9.22
C THR A 154 -11.98 9.03 10.16
N THR A 155 -12.17 9.19 11.46
CA THR A 155 -11.16 8.89 12.48
C THR A 155 -11.74 8.05 13.60
N ARG A 156 -10.95 7.12 14.16
CA ARG A 156 -11.30 6.34 15.35
C ARG A 156 -10.19 6.52 16.39
N GLN A 157 -10.52 6.93 17.61
CA GLN A 157 -9.55 7.02 18.71
C GLN A 157 -10.09 6.28 19.92
N GLU A 158 -9.21 5.71 20.74
CA GLU A 158 -9.60 5.14 22.02
C GLU A 158 -9.22 6.11 23.14
N LEU A 159 -10.20 6.49 23.95
CA LEU A 159 -10.01 7.34 25.12
C LEU A 159 -10.69 6.65 26.30
N ASP A 160 -9.91 6.29 27.33
CA ASP A 160 -10.40 5.63 28.54
C ASP A 160 -11.24 4.37 28.27
N GLY A 161 -10.81 3.55 27.30
CA GLY A 161 -11.51 2.33 26.89
C GLY A 161 -12.76 2.54 26.03
N THR A 162 -13.10 3.80 25.71
CA THR A 162 -14.22 4.13 24.82
C THR A 162 -13.71 4.50 23.42
N ALA A 163 -14.25 3.83 22.40
CA ALA A 163 -13.98 4.15 21.01
C ALA A 163 -14.74 5.43 20.59
N LEU A 164 -14.00 6.48 20.24
CA LEU A 164 -14.50 7.74 19.75
C LEU A 164 -14.34 7.80 18.23
N LEU A 165 -15.46 7.71 17.53
CA LEU A 165 -15.51 7.80 16.09
C LEU A 165 -15.99 9.19 15.66
N ARG A 166 -15.26 9.81 14.72
CA ARG A 166 -15.60 11.14 14.21
C ARG A 166 -15.50 11.19 12.68
N HIS A 167 -16.30 12.05 12.09
CA HIS A 167 -16.27 12.33 10.66
C HIS A 167 -16.18 13.83 10.43
N TYR A 168 -15.26 14.23 9.58
CA TYR A 168 -15.05 15.62 9.22
C TYR A 168 -15.37 15.80 7.74
N ARG A 169 -16.12 16.85 7.43
CA ARG A 169 -16.44 17.22 6.05
C ARG A 169 -15.27 18.00 5.47
N VAL A 170 -14.91 17.67 4.23
CA VAL A 170 -13.90 18.36 3.45
C VAL A 170 -14.54 18.81 2.15
N LYS A 171 -14.70 20.12 1.98
CA LYS A 171 -15.27 20.72 0.77
C LYS A 171 -14.17 20.83 -0.28
N ARG A 172 -14.47 20.46 -1.52
CA ARG A 172 -13.59 20.72 -2.66
C ARG A 172 -13.87 22.13 -3.16
N GLU A 173 -12.83 22.93 -3.34
CA GLU A 173 -12.88 24.26 -3.96
C GLU A 173 -12.03 24.25 -5.25
N ASP A 174 -12.14 25.30 -6.06
CA ASP A 174 -11.43 25.41 -7.36
C ASP A 174 -9.92 25.21 -7.23
N GLN A 175 -9.34 25.61 -6.09
CA GLN A 175 -7.90 25.54 -5.80
C GLN A 175 -7.59 24.78 -4.51
N GLY A 176 -8.29 23.66 -4.26
CA GLY A 176 -7.92 22.71 -3.21
C GLY A 176 -9.09 22.25 -2.35
N TYR A 177 -8.86 22.21 -1.04
CA TYR A 177 -9.77 21.60 -0.07
C TYR A 177 -9.93 22.47 1.17
N VAL A 178 -11.14 22.51 1.72
CA VAL A 178 -11.44 23.20 2.98
C VAL A 178 -12.01 22.22 3.99
N ILE A 179 -11.32 22.08 5.11
CA ILE A 179 -11.74 21.23 6.23
C ILE A 179 -12.77 22.01 7.05
N ASP A 180 -13.96 21.45 7.20
CA ASP A 180 -15.10 22.03 7.94
C ASP A 180 -14.94 21.74 9.44
N VAL A 181 -14.15 22.57 10.12
CA VAL A 181 -13.89 22.56 11.57
C VAL A 181 -14.08 23.98 12.11
N GLU A 182 -14.05 24.16 13.44
CA GLU A 182 -14.28 25.45 14.12
C GLU A 182 -13.53 26.63 13.50
N THR A 183 -12.27 26.41 13.11
CA THR A 183 -11.50 27.34 12.27
C THR A 183 -11.22 26.66 10.93
N PRO A 184 -11.97 26.99 9.86
CA PRO A 184 -11.80 26.36 8.55
C PRO A 184 -10.35 26.41 8.09
N HIS A 185 -9.83 25.26 7.65
CA HIS A 185 -8.45 25.14 7.23
C HIS A 185 -8.38 24.80 5.74
N ARG A 186 -7.60 25.58 4.99
CA ARG A 186 -7.38 25.37 3.56
C ARG A 186 -6.18 24.47 3.34
N CYS A 187 -6.32 23.50 2.46
CA CYS A 187 -5.29 22.57 2.05
C CYS A 187 -5.18 22.58 0.52
N SER A 188 -3.97 22.55 0.00
CA SER A 188 -3.71 22.48 -1.43
C SER A 188 -3.99 21.08 -2.01
N SER A 189 -3.98 20.04 -1.16
CA SER A 189 -4.12 18.63 -1.55
C SER A 189 -4.79 17.77 -0.48
N LEU A 190 -5.26 16.58 -0.87
CA LEU A 190 -5.77 15.57 0.08
C LEU A 190 -4.67 15.03 1.02
N ALA A 191 -3.42 14.98 0.54
CA ALA A 191 -2.28 14.64 1.39
C ALA A 191 -2.09 15.67 2.52
N GLU A 192 -2.22 16.96 2.22
CA GLU A 192 -2.22 18.00 3.25
C GLU A 192 -3.41 17.89 4.21
N VAL A 193 -4.59 17.51 3.72
CA VAL A 193 -5.74 17.23 4.59
C VAL A 193 -5.39 16.14 5.60
N ALA A 194 -4.83 15.01 5.15
CA ALA A 194 -4.40 13.94 6.06
C ALA A 194 -3.35 14.45 7.07
N GLN A 195 -2.32 15.15 6.58
CA GLN A 195 -1.26 15.69 7.43
C GLN A 195 -1.76 16.73 8.44
N PHE A 196 -2.79 17.52 8.11
CA PHE A 196 -3.41 18.45 9.04
C PHE A 196 -3.90 17.73 10.30
N PHE A 197 -4.61 16.61 10.15
CA PHE A 197 -5.11 15.83 11.28
C PHE A 197 -3.97 15.16 12.07
N VAL A 198 -2.93 14.67 11.40
CA VAL A 198 -1.73 14.13 12.06
C VAL A 198 -1.06 15.20 12.92
N ARG A 199 -0.78 16.38 12.35
CA ARG A 199 -0.13 17.50 13.06
C ARG A 199 -1.00 18.02 14.21
N ARG A 200 -2.29 18.27 13.96
CA ARG A 200 -3.23 18.81 14.96
C ARG A 200 -3.44 17.86 16.13
N SER A 201 -3.40 16.55 15.89
CA SER A 201 -3.53 15.53 16.93
C SER A 201 -2.22 15.20 17.66
N LYS A 202 -1.08 15.79 17.23
CA LYS A 202 0.28 15.48 17.68
C LYS A 202 0.65 14.00 17.45
N GLY A 203 0.30 13.46 16.29
CA GLY A 203 0.61 12.08 15.90
C GLY A 203 -0.34 11.02 16.45
N ARG A 204 -1.34 11.38 17.27
CA ARG A 204 -2.35 10.43 17.78
C ARG A 204 -3.32 9.94 16.70
N LEU A 205 -3.45 10.70 15.62
CA LEU A 205 -4.08 10.23 14.38
C LEU A 205 -2.99 9.88 13.39
N GLN A 206 -3.08 8.68 12.83
CA GLN A 206 -2.18 8.17 11.80
C GLN A 206 -3.00 7.68 10.61
N PRO A 207 -2.60 8.02 9.36
CA PRO A 207 -3.25 7.53 8.16
C PRO A 207 -3.34 6.00 8.14
N LEU A 208 -4.50 5.47 7.78
CA LEU A 208 -4.72 4.04 7.60
C LEU A 208 -3.94 3.57 6.38
N GLU A 209 -3.08 2.59 6.59
CA GLU A 209 -2.32 1.97 5.51
C GLU A 209 -3.20 1.00 4.72
N PRO A 210 -3.19 1.06 3.37
CA PRO A 210 -3.94 0.12 2.54
C PRO A 210 -3.34 -1.29 2.68
N GLU A 211 -4.22 -2.27 2.89
CA GLU A 211 -3.86 -3.67 2.98
C GLU A 211 -3.89 -4.29 1.59
N TYR A 212 -2.73 -4.53 1.00
CA TYR A 212 -2.60 -5.40 -0.18
C TYR A 212 -2.45 -6.82 0.32
N SER A 213 -3.56 -7.48 0.65
CA SER A 213 -3.55 -8.90 0.92
C SER A 213 -3.33 -9.65 -0.39
N ALA A 214 -2.08 -9.79 -0.82
CA ALA A 214 -1.70 -11.00 -1.55
C ALA A 214 -1.71 -12.11 -0.51
N GLN A 215 -2.85 -12.78 -0.34
CA GLN A 215 -2.85 -14.07 0.33
C GLN A 215 -2.03 -15.02 -0.54
N LEU A 216 -0.78 -15.26 -0.13
CA LEU A 216 0.17 -16.23 -0.71
C LEU A 216 0.40 -17.40 0.25
#